data_AF-A0A5U1WD80-F1
#
_entry.id   AF-A0A5U1WD80-F1
#
_cell.length_a   1.000
_cell.length_b   1.000
_cell.length_c   1.000
_cell.angle_alpha   90.00
_cell.angle_beta   90.00
_cell.angle_gamma   90.00
#
_symmetry.space_group_name_H-M   'P 1'
#
loop_
_entity.id
_entity.type
_entity.pdbx_description
1 polymer ?
#
loop_
_entity_poly.entity_id
_entity_poly.type
_entity_poly.pdbx_seq_one_letter_code
_entity_poly.pdbx_strand_id
1 'polypeptide(L)'
;ACRSKGYPPFTPTLGRIAHVTGETMRNVMGNEQRVYYSTTLTNRLLLRQWSDWIARLLANRQIQAIRASQSVLARLGEVLPAGLPFWCSLAVDEENTCWDELVLVLPGETMPELDIFASINRIIVAPERLQEPGYRGRRWWDVDTGAVALEQFQRNIS
;
A
#
# COMPACT_ATOMS: atom_id res chain seq x y z
N ALA A 1 0.48 -1.00 -44.26
CA ALA A 1 1.75 -0.82 -43.53
C ALA A 1 2.25 0.62 -43.74
N CYS A 2 2.17 1.47 -42.71
CA CYS A 2 2.38 2.93 -42.83
C CYS A 2 3.86 3.39 -42.84
N ARG A 3 4.82 2.47 -43.00
CA ARG A 3 6.27 2.80 -43.10
C ARG A 3 6.73 3.21 -44.51
N SER A 4 5.84 3.22 -45.52
CA SER A 4 6.21 3.41 -46.93
C SER A 4 6.09 4.85 -47.48
N LYS A 5 5.84 5.87 -46.64
CA LYS A 5 5.56 7.23 -47.13
C LYS A 5 6.55 8.34 -46.74
N GLY A 6 7.68 8.03 -46.10
CA GLY A 6 8.83 8.95 -46.04
C GLY A 6 8.58 10.35 -45.46
N TYR A 7 7.60 10.51 -44.55
CA TYR A 7 7.40 11.78 -43.88
C TYR A 7 8.46 11.98 -42.78
N PRO A 8 9.16 13.13 -42.74
CA PRO A 8 10.03 13.46 -41.61
C PRO A 8 9.16 13.66 -40.34
N PRO A 9 9.64 13.23 -39.16
CA PRO A 9 8.91 13.43 -37.91
C PRO A 9 8.81 14.93 -37.62
N PHE A 10 7.60 15.48 -37.77
CA PHE A 10 7.26 16.84 -37.39
C PHE A 10 6.45 16.79 -36.09
N THR A 11 7.07 17.17 -34.98
CA THR A 11 6.36 17.51 -33.75
C THR A 11 7.00 18.77 -33.15
N PRO A 12 6.44 19.97 -33.37
CA PRO A 12 6.75 21.09 -32.51
C PRO A 12 5.91 20.93 -31.24
N THR A 13 6.59 20.82 -30.10
CA THR A 13 6.36 21.55 -28.83
C THR A 13 6.82 20.67 -27.66
N LEU A 14 8.06 20.90 -27.23
CA LEU A 14 8.63 20.69 -25.88
C LEU A 14 7.98 19.61 -24.99
N GLY A 15 8.43 18.37 -25.13
CA GLY A 15 8.34 17.34 -24.10
C GLY A 15 9.70 16.67 -24.00
N ARG A 16 10.44 16.97 -22.92
CA ARG A 16 11.76 16.37 -22.67
C ARG A 16 11.63 14.84 -22.73
N ILE A 17 12.31 14.22 -23.69
CA ILE A 17 12.39 12.76 -23.78
C ILE A 17 13.20 12.29 -22.56
N ALA A 18 12.50 11.75 -21.56
CA ALA A 18 13.13 11.11 -20.43
C ALA A 18 13.52 9.69 -20.86
N HIS A 19 14.81 9.46 -21.08
CA HIS A 19 15.32 8.10 -21.14
C HIS A 19 15.29 7.54 -19.71
N VAL A 20 14.40 6.58 -19.46
CA VAL A 20 14.43 5.78 -18.24
C VAL A 20 15.63 4.83 -18.36
N THR A 21 16.81 5.31 -18.01
CA THR A 21 17.98 4.47 -17.76
C THR A 21 17.81 3.83 -16.40
N GLY A 22 17.27 2.62 -16.38
CA GLY A 22 17.11 1.86 -15.15
C GLY A 22 16.22 0.62 -15.26
N GLU A 23 16.23 -0.10 -16.37
CA GLU A 23 15.74 -1.50 -16.34
C GLU A 23 16.82 -2.37 -15.69
N THR A 24 16.88 -2.33 -14.37
CA THR A 24 17.39 -3.47 -13.63
C THR A 24 16.34 -4.56 -13.74
N MET A 25 16.66 -5.63 -14.48
CA MET A 25 15.93 -6.89 -14.39
C MET A 25 15.86 -7.30 -12.92
N ARG A 26 14.72 -7.04 -12.28
CA ARG A 26 14.38 -7.55 -10.95
C ARG A 26 13.41 -8.71 -11.15
N ASN A 27 13.94 -9.93 -11.15
CA ASN A 27 13.14 -11.06 -10.69
C ASN A 27 12.93 -10.85 -9.18
N VAL A 28 11.90 -10.13 -8.77
CA VAL A 28 11.64 -9.85 -7.36
C VAL A 28 10.13 -9.82 -7.17
N MET A 29 9.53 -10.93 -6.71
CA MET A 29 8.22 -10.85 -6.05
C MET A 29 8.26 -9.72 -5.03
N GLY A 30 7.18 -8.94 -4.95
CA GLY A 30 7.06 -7.89 -3.95
C GLY A 30 7.29 -8.42 -2.53
N ASN A 31 7.81 -7.58 -1.64
CA ASN A 31 7.95 -7.96 -0.23
C ASN A 31 6.63 -7.69 0.51
N GLU A 32 6.06 -8.70 1.14
CA GLU A 32 4.91 -8.54 2.03
C GLU A 32 5.38 -8.51 3.49
N GLN A 33 4.95 -7.47 4.22
CA GLN A 33 5.17 -7.36 5.66
C GLN A 33 3.83 -7.38 6.39
N ARG A 34 3.60 -8.39 7.23
CA ARG A 34 2.40 -8.49 8.06
C ARG A 34 2.62 -7.79 9.40
N VAL A 35 1.74 -6.83 9.71
CA VAL A 35 1.76 -6.07 10.96
C VAL A 35 0.42 -6.27 11.67
N TYR A 36 0.45 -6.88 12.85
CA TYR A 36 -0.77 -7.11 13.63
C TYR A 36 -0.89 -6.12 14.78
N TYR A 37 -2.13 -5.80 15.15
CA TYR A 37 -2.42 -4.96 16.31
C TYR A 37 -3.58 -5.52 17.13
N SER A 38 -3.55 -5.23 18.43
CA SER A 38 -4.69 -5.45 19.33
C SER A 38 -5.27 -4.10 19.69
N THR A 39 -6.59 -3.98 19.73
CA THR A 39 -7.24 -2.73 20.13
C THR A 39 -8.61 -2.97 20.74
N THR A 40 -8.97 -2.09 21.67
CA THR A 40 -10.33 -1.91 22.18
C THR A 40 -10.91 -0.55 21.75
N LEU A 41 -10.15 0.21 20.96
CA LEU A 41 -10.52 1.55 20.50
C LEU A 41 -11.51 1.47 19.34
N THR A 42 -12.27 2.55 19.18
CA THR A 42 -13.10 2.74 17.99
C THR A 42 -12.24 3.07 16.77
N ASN A 43 -12.69 2.65 15.58
CA ASN A 43 -12.04 2.90 14.29
C ASN A 43 -11.61 4.37 14.12
N ARG A 44 -12.46 5.31 14.57
CA ARG A 44 -12.18 6.75 14.51
C ARG A 44 -10.95 7.16 15.33
N LEU A 45 -10.83 6.67 16.56
CA LEU A 45 -9.71 7.00 17.44
C LEU A 45 -8.42 6.34 16.97
N LEU A 46 -8.52 5.11 16.48
CA LEU A 46 -7.40 4.34 15.96
C LEU A 46 -6.77 5.01 14.73
N LEU A 47 -7.57 5.42 13.74
CA LEU A 47 -7.05 6.15 12.57
C LEU A 47 -6.41 7.49 12.95
N ARG A 48 -6.95 8.18 13.96
CA ARG A 48 -6.34 9.42 14.47
C ARG A 48 -5.01 9.15 15.18
N GLN A 49 -4.88 8.06 15.92
CA GLN A 49 -3.60 7.67 16.53
C GLN A 49 -2.58 7.27 15.46
N TRP A 50 -3.05 6.77 14.33
CA TRP A 50 -2.20 6.27 13.26
C TRP A 50 -1.75 7.33 12.25
N SER A 51 -2.38 8.51 12.26
CA SER A 51 -2.07 9.59 11.31
C SER A 51 -0.58 9.87 11.21
N ASP A 52 0.11 9.92 12.36
CA ASP A 52 1.49 10.37 12.44
C ASP A 52 2.48 9.37 11.82
N TRP A 53 2.25 8.06 12.00
CA TRP A 53 3.13 7.06 11.40
C TRP A 53 2.79 6.81 9.93
N ILE A 54 1.51 6.86 9.54
CA ILE A 54 1.11 6.77 8.13
C ILE A 54 1.69 7.96 7.35
N ALA A 55 1.61 9.17 7.92
CA ALA A 55 2.21 10.37 7.36
C ALA A 55 3.72 10.23 7.15
N ARG A 56 4.44 9.59 8.10
CA ARG A 56 5.88 9.32 7.95
C ARG A 56 6.18 8.37 6.80
N LEU A 57 5.42 7.26 6.68
CA LEU A 57 5.60 6.33 5.55
C LEU A 57 5.39 7.02 4.19
N LEU A 58 4.38 7.89 4.10
CA LEU A 58 4.10 8.68 2.91
C LEU A 58 5.20 9.72 2.62
N ALA A 59 5.62 10.48 3.64
CA ALA A 59 6.67 11.49 3.52
C ALA A 59 8.01 10.88 3.06
N ASN A 60 8.35 9.70 3.59
CA ASN A 60 9.55 8.95 3.25
C ASN A 60 9.42 8.17 1.92
N ARG A 61 8.26 8.23 1.26
CA ARG A 61 7.93 7.46 0.04
C ARG A 61 8.10 5.94 0.18
N GLN A 62 7.94 5.43 1.39
CA GLN A 62 7.93 3.98 1.67
C GLN A 62 6.63 3.34 1.17
N ILE A 63 5.56 4.14 1.08
CA ILE A 63 4.30 3.78 0.43
C ILE A 63 3.87 4.94 -0.47
N GLN A 64 3.14 4.63 -1.54
CA GLN A 64 2.50 5.61 -2.41
C GLN A 64 1.00 5.36 -2.56
N ALA A 65 0.50 4.22 -2.08
CA ALA A 65 -0.92 3.90 -2.11
C ALA A 65 -1.41 3.40 -0.75
N ILE A 66 -2.69 3.68 -0.44
CA ILE A 66 -3.38 3.14 0.73
C ILE A 66 -4.63 2.42 0.25
N ARG A 67 -4.70 1.13 0.55
CA ARG A 67 -5.86 0.26 0.30
C ARG A 67 -6.66 0.09 1.58
N ALA A 68 -7.92 0.46 1.55
CA ALA A 68 -8.85 0.25 2.66
C ALA A 68 -10.31 0.34 2.17
N SER A 69 -11.27 0.13 3.06
CA SER A 69 -12.68 0.43 2.76
C SER A 69 -12.88 1.94 2.53
N GLN A 70 -13.89 2.30 1.73
CA GLN A 70 -14.14 3.69 1.36
C GLN A 70 -14.36 4.61 2.57
N SER A 71 -15.00 4.11 3.63
CA SER A 71 -15.23 4.86 4.86
C SER A 71 -13.92 5.13 5.62
N VAL A 72 -12.98 4.19 5.59
CA VAL A 72 -11.65 4.34 6.18
C VAL A 72 -10.80 5.32 5.38
N LEU A 73 -10.83 5.24 4.05
CA LEU A 73 -10.12 6.17 3.16
C LEU A 73 -10.61 7.61 3.33
N ALA A 74 -11.94 7.80 3.35
CA ALA A 74 -12.54 9.11 3.61
C ALA A 74 -12.08 9.67 4.97
N ARG A 75 -12.07 8.82 6.01
CA ARG A 75 -11.64 9.23 7.35
C ARG A 75 -10.15 9.54 7.42
N LEU A 76 -9.32 8.80 6.70
CA LEU A 76 -7.88 9.07 6.58
C LEU A 76 -7.63 10.44 5.94
N GLY A 77 -8.37 10.77 4.88
CA GLY A 77 -8.31 12.10 4.27
C GLY A 77 -8.59 13.26 5.23
N GLU A 78 -9.41 13.03 6.27
CA GLU A 78 -9.70 14.04 7.29
C GLU A 78 -8.62 14.16 8.38
N VAL A 79 -7.89 13.08 8.69
CA VAL A 79 -6.95 13.04 9.82
C VAL A 79 -5.49 13.15 9.42
N LEU A 80 -5.15 12.87 8.16
CA LEU A 80 -3.78 13.01 7.67
C LEU A 80 -3.39 14.50 7.60
N PRO A 81 -2.14 14.85 7.97
CA PRO A 81 -1.67 16.23 7.89
C PRO A 81 -1.63 16.73 6.45
N ALA A 82 -1.84 18.04 6.28
CA ALA A 82 -1.65 18.69 4.99
C ALA A 82 -0.16 18.70 4.59
N GLY A 83 0.10 18.81 3.28
CA GLY A 83 1.47 18.92 2.75
C GLY A 83 2.20 17.59 2.54
N LEU A 84 1.50 16.46 2.67
CA LEU A 84 2.04 15.16 2.30
C LEU A 84 2.26 15.05 0.79
N PRO A 85 3.24 14.22 0.35
CA PRO A 85 3.34 13.83 -1.05
C PRO A 85 2.02 13.24 -1.57
N PHE A 86 1.83 13.30 -2.89
CA PHE A 86 0.70 12.64 -3.53
C PHE A 86 0.68 11.14 -3.22
N TRP A 87 -0.51 10.61 -2.95
CA TRP A 87 -0.76 9.20 -2.72
C TRP A 87 -2.10 8.78 -3.31
N CYS A 88 -2.22 7.50 -3.66
CA CYS A 88 -3.41 6.93 -4.27
C CYS A 88 -4.29 6.23 -3.21
N SER A 89 -5.57 6.56 -3.18
CA SER A 89 -6.57 5.75 -2.47
C SER A 89 -6.99 4.58 -3.35
N LEU A 90 -6.85 3.35 -2.86
CA LEU A 90 -7.24 2.15 -3.58
C LEU A 90 -8.44 1.49 -2.89
N ALA A 91 -9.46 1.14 -3.66
CA ALA A 91 -10.55 0.32 -3.14
C ALA A 91 -10.05 -1.11 -2.82
N VAL A 92 -10.78 -1.82 -1.98
CA VAL A 92 -10.43 -3.17 -1.50
C VAL A 92 -10.10 -4.13 -2.66
N ASP A 93 -10.89 -4.08 -3.74
CA ASP A 93 -10.80 -4.99 -4.89
C ASP A 93 -10.03 -4.39 -6.09
N GLU A 94 -9.42 -3.22 -5.93
CA GLU A 94 -8.76 -2.52 -7.05
C GLU A 94 -7.37 -3.10 -7.33
N GLU A 95 -7.04 -3.40 -8.59
CA GLU A 95 -5.71 -3.92 -8.91
C GLU A 95 -4.61 -2.87 -8.69
N ASN A 96 -3.46 -3.29 -8.17
CA ASN A 96 -2.30 -2.44 -8.01
C ASN A 96 -1.01 -3.22 -8.35
N THR A 97 -0.31 -2.75 -9.38
CA THR A 97 0.95 -3.34 -9.85
C THR A 97 2.11 -2.35 -9.80
N CYS A 98 1.85 -1.10 -9.42
CA CYS A 98 2.77 0.01 -9.67
C CYS A 98 3.24 0.73 -8.42
N TRP A 99 2.44 0.72 -7.36
CA TRP A 99 2.69 1.52 -6.16
C TRP A 99 2.89 0.64 -4.95
N ASP A 100 3.96 0.90 -4.19
CA ASP A 100 4.13 0.30 -2.87
C ASP A 100 2.95 0.72 -1.99
N GLU A 101 2.29 -0.24 -1.35
CA GLU A 101 0.98 -0.01 -0.74
C GLU A 101 0.92 -0.37 0.75
N LEU A 102 0.10 0.40 1.46
CA LEU A 102 -0.35 0.10 2.81
C LEU A 102 -1.78 -0.45 2.73
N VAL A 103 -1.97 -1.69 3.16
CA VAL A 103 -3.29 -2.31 3.29
C VAL A 103 -3.75 -2.15 4.73
N LEU A 104 -4.84 -1.42 4.94
CA LEU A 104 -5.42 -1.21 6.27
C LEU A 104 -6.71 -2.00 6.41
N VAL A 105 -6.75 -2.88 7.41
CA VAL A 105 -7.96 -3.62 7.79
C VAL A 105 -8.32 -3.21 9.21
N LEU A 106 -9.53 -2.70 9.40
CA LEU A 106 -10.06 -2.29 10.70
C LEU A 106 -10.82 -3.42 11.41
N PRO A 107 -11.07 -3.31 12.73
CA PRO A 107 -11.88 -4.29 13.45
C PRO A 107 -13.28 -4.45 12.80
N GLY A 108 -13.64 -5.70 12.51
CA GLY A 108 -14.91 -6.05 11.86
C GLY A 108 -14.84 -6.15 10.34
N GLU A 109 -13.72 -5.78 9.72
CA GLU A 109 -13.48 -5.97 8.28
C GLU A 109 -12.84 -7.33 8.00
N THR A 110 -12.96 -7.79 6.75
CA THR A 110 -12.35 -9.03 6.24
C THR A 110 -11.04 -8.72 5.52
N MET A 111 -10.14 -9.70 5.43
CA MET A 111 -8.92 -9.56 4.64
C MET A 111 -9.27 -9.37 3.15
N PRO A 112 -8.72 -8.35 2.46
CA PRO A 112 -8.86 -8.24 1.01
C PRO A 112 -8.23 -9.44 0.29
N GLU A 113 -8.76 -9.76 -0.89
CA GLU A 113 -8.06 -10.63 -1.83
C GLU A 113 -6.91 -9.84 -2.46
N LEU A 114 -5.69 -10.28 -2.20
CA LEU A 114 -4.49 -9.61 -2.63
C LEU A 114 -3.76 -10.46 -3.67
N ASP A 115 -3.28 -9.81 -4.74
CA ASP A 115 -2.44 -10.50 -5.72
C ASP A 115 -1.08 -10.85 -5.08
N ILE A 116 -0.84 -12.16 -4.95
CA ILE A 116 0.38 -12.75 -4.41
C ILE A 116 1.56 -12.68 -5.39
N PHE A 117 1.29 -12.39 -6.66
CA PHE A 117 2.31 -12.26 -7.71
C PHE A 117 2.69 -10.80 -7.97
N ALA A 118 2.08 -9.85 -7.27
CA ALA A 118 2.40 -8.44 -7.41
C ALA A 118 3.87 -8.18 -7.05
N SER A 119 4.56 -7.40 -7.89
CA SER A 119 5.97 -7.02 -7.70
C SER A 119 6.16 -5.79 -6.81
N ILE A 120 5.14 -5.38 -6.07
CA ILE A 120 5.13 -4.18 -5.20
C ILE A 120 5.41 -4.55 -3.75
N ASN A 121 6.02 -3.65 -2.99
CA ASN A 121 6.11 -3.85 -1.55
C ASN A 121 4.75 -3.55 -0.90
N ARG A 122 4.34 -4.41 0.04
CA ARG A 122 3.05 -4.32 0.70
C ARG A 122 3.22 -4.41 2.20
N ILE A 123 2.67 -3.44 2.92
CA ILE A 123 2.56 -3.49 4.38
C ILE A 123 1.10 -3.75 4.70
N ILE A 124 0.79 -4.90 5.29
CA ILE A 124 -0.57 -5.27 5.68
C ILE A 124 -0.73 -5.01 7.18
N VAL A 125 -1.63 -4.11 7.56
CA VAL A 125 -1.93 -3.81 8.96
C VAL A 125 -3.35 -4.27 9.28
N ALA A 126 -3.49 -5.33 10.06
CA ALA A 126 -4.79 -5.92 10.37
C ALA A 126 -4.90 -6.40 11.84
N PRO A 127 -6.14 -6.56 12.37
CA PRO A 127 -6.33 -6.95 13.77
C PRO A 127 -5.76 -8.34 14.06
N GLU A 128 -5.19 -8.56 15.24
CA GLU A 128 -4.59 -9.84 15.64
C GLU A 128 -5.58 -11.02 15.62
N ARG A 129 -6.88 -10.72 15.78
CA ARG A 129 -7.97 -11.70 15.91
C ARG A 129 -8.57 -12.11 14.56
N LEU A 130 -8.09 -11.53 13.46
CA LEU A 130 -8.54 -11.87 12.11
C LEU A 130 -8.05 -13.28 11.74
N GLN A 131 -8.93 -14.08 11.13
CA GLN A 131 -8.59 -15.43 10.66
C GLN A 131 -7.96 -15.37 9.27
N GLU A 132 -7.05 -16.28 8.99
CA GLU A 132 -6.50 -16.43 7.64
C GLU A 132 -7.58 -16.99 6.69
N PRO A 133 -7.81 -16.36 5.53
CA PRO A 133 -8.70 -16.92 4.51
C PRO A 133 -8.30 -18.36 4.15
N GLY A 134 -9.28 -19.28 4.14
CA GLY A 134 -9.05 -20.68 3.78
C GLY A 134 -8.48 -21.59 4.89
N TYR A 135 -8.08 -21.06 6.06
CA TYR A 135 -7.58 -21.85 7.19
C TYR A 135 -8.45 -21.67 8.44
N ARG A 136 -9.10 -22.75 8.90
CA ARG A 136 -9.92 -22.69 10.12
C ARG A 136 -9.05 -22.56 11.37
N GLY A 137 -9.29 -21.51 12.16
CA GLY A 137 -8.71 -21.35 13.49
C GLY A 137 -7.26 -20.86 13.53
N ARG A 138 -6.62 -20.63 12.38
CA ARG A 138 -5.28 -20.02 12.30
C ARG A 138 -5.42 -18.50 12.16
N ARG A 139 -4.60 -17.74 12.89
CA ARG A 139 -4.57 -16.28 12.77
C ARG A 139 -3.85 -15.89 11.50
N TRP A 140 -4.26 -14.78 10.90
CA TRP A 140 -3.71 -14.33 9.62
C TRP A 140 -2.21 -14.00 9.69
N TRP A 141 -1.70 -13.56 10.83
CA TRP A 141 -0.28 -13.23 10.97
C TRP A 141 0.58 -14.46 11.33
N ASP A 142 -0.01 -15.56 11.81
CA ASP A 142 0.74 -16.78 12.19
C ASP A 142 1.36 -17.51 10.99
N VAL A 143 0.89 -17.25 9.76
CA VAL A 143 1.45 -17.89 8.55
C VAL A 143 2.77 -17.27 8.09
N ASP A 144 3.12 -16.07 8.59
CA ASP A 144 4.33 -15.36 8.24
C ASP A 144 5.26 -15.25 9.46
N THR A 145 6.45 -15.85 9.39
CA THR A 145 7.45 -15.78 10.47
C THR A 145 8.07 -14.39 10.62
N GLY A 146 7.88 -13.51 9.63
CA GLY A 146 8.26 -12.09 9.65
C GLY A 146 7.19 -11.16 10.21
N ALA A 147 6.04 -11.67 10.67
CA ALA A 147 4.98 -10.84 11.21
C ALA A 147 5.41 -10.14 12.50
N VAL A 148 5.08 -8.85 12.63
CA VAL A 148 5.46 -8.01 13.78
C VAL A 148 4.26 -7.30 14.41
N ALA A 149 4.34 -7.04 15.71
CA ALA A 149 3.37 -6.19 16.38
C ALA A 149 3.50 -4.73 15.90
N LEU A 150 2.37 -4.02 15.82
CA LEU A 150 2.34 -2.62 15.37
C LEU A 150 3.25 -1.71 16.20
N GLU A 151 3.35 -1.93 17.52
CA GLU A 151 4.22 -1.14 18.40
C GLU A 151 5.69 -1.35 18.07
N GLN A 152 6.08 -2.56 17.67
CA GLN A 152 7.44 -2.86 17.23
C GLN A 152 7.70 -2.27 15.85
N PHE A 153 6.74 -2.38 14.94
CA PHE A 153 6.81 -1.73 13.62
C PHE A 153 7.00 -0.21 13.75
N GLN A 154 6.21 0.44 14.60
CA GLN A 154 6.27 1.89 14.85
C GLN A 154 7.61 2.37 15.43
N ARG A 155 8.36 1.50 16.10
CA ARG A 155 9.72 1.82 16.59
C ARG A 155 10.78 1.72 15.51
N ASN A 156 10.51 0.94 14.46
CA ASN A 156 11.45 0.68 13.38
C ASN A 156 11.28 1.62 12.18
N ILE A 157 10.17 2.38 12.14
CA ILE A 157 9.96 3.44 11.14
C ILE A 157 10.75 4.69 11.56
N SER A 158 11.83 4.96 10.83
CA SER A 158 12.72 6.12 11.01
C SER A 158 12.12 7.39 10.41
#